data_AF-A0A7Z9K0N4-F1
#
_entry.id   AF-A0A7Z9K0N4-F1
#
_cell.length_a   1.000
_cell.length_b   1.000
_cell.length_c   1.000
_cell.angle_alpha   90.00
_cell.angle_beta   90.00
_cell.angle_gamma   90.00
#
_symmetry.space_group_name_H-M   'P 1'
#
loop_
_entity.id
_entity.type
_entity.pdbx_description
1 polymer ?
#
loop_
_entity_poly.entity_id
_entity_poly.type
_entity_poly.pdbx_seq_one_letter_code
_entity_poly.pdbx_strand_id
1 'polypeptide(L)'
;MKKIVLVGLLITGLFAVKKADYAQVISSDIQTTVIEFNTENFNLVPVSTPEGIMHLAKLENGASFLKKGAPDLHKISRSIIIPDNADMGIEILSSEFTDYNNISIAPSKGNLSRLINPEDISYEFGAEYSQDSFFPSTLAELQNPYILRSLRGQAVDFHPIQYNPIQKVLRVYSKITVKVSSSGDGGGNMLSRKAGKQLIAREYKNIYESHFLNFRDDTRFDYLEDRGNMLVISYSGFMEEMQPLVDWKNKKGVPTEMVNVSDIGSNSSAIENYVDNYYYENGLTFLLLVGDAAQIPSPSISGSASDPSYGFIEGNDSYAEVIVGRFSGSTPAHIATQVERSIEYEQSPQSGADWYDNALGIASNQGPGFGGYTDDEFNDFMWDTVLSGFTYDNYEDIYDGSGGTLSQGINAINNGVSLINYTGHGSISSWGNGAPLSTSNVNSLTNDNLLPFVITVGCNVGEFNSTNECFAEAWLRATNNGEPTGAIAHYGSTISQSWEPPMHGQYGMNLILTESYENQITRSIGGITTNGCMYMNDAQGSSGVNETNYWTLFG
;
A
#
# COMPACT_ATOMS: atom_id res chain seq x y z
N MET A 1 60.55 -26.16 9.70
CA MET A 1 59.27 -25.65 10.23
C MET A 1 58.60 -24.80 9.16
N LYS A 2 57.45 -25.20 8.62
CA LYS A 2 56.62 -24.32 7.78
C LYS A 2 55.60 -23.63 8.70
N LYS A 3 55.50 -22.31 8.66
CA LYS A 3 54.40 -21.59 9.32
C LYS A 3 53.15 -21.74 8.46
N ILE A 4 52.11 -22.35 9.00
CA ILE A 4 50.75 -22.24 8.45
C ILE A 4 50.21 -20.89 8.92
N VAL A 5 49.83 -20.02 7.97
CA VAL A 5 49.07 -18.81 8.28
C VAL A 5 47.60 -19.20 8.22
N LEU A 6 46.96 -19.28 9.38
CA LEU A 6 45.53 -19.55 9.47
C LEU A 6 44.80 -18.22 9.25
N VAL A 7 44.32 -17.97 8.03
CA VAL A 7 43.44 -16.84 7.75
C VAL A 7 42.07 -17.19 8.30
N GLY A 8 41.74 -16.65 9.48
CA GLY A 8 40.40 -16.74 10.03
C GLY A 8 39.47 -15.81 9.24
N LEU A 9 38.55 -16.38 8.48
CA LEU A 9 37.40 -15.63 7.98
C LEU A 9 36.57 -15.19 9.19
N LEU A 10 36.57 -13.90 9.51
CA LEU A 10 35.47 -13.34 10.30
C LEU A 10 34.25 -13.28 9.38
N ILE A 11 33.39 -14.28 9.48
CA ILE A 11 32.02 -14.15 9.01
C ILE A 11 31.32 -13.25 10.02
N THR A 12 31.39 -11.93 9.78
CA THR A 12 30.48 -10.97 10.39
C THR A 12 29.11 -11.21 9.79
N GLY A 13 28.36 -12.15 10.37
CA GLY A 13 26.95 -12.30 10.05
C GLY A 13 26.26 -10.99 10.38
N LEU A 14 25.74 -10.31 9.36
CA LEU A 14 24.73 -9.26 9.56
C LEU A 14 23.49 -9.96 10.08
N PHE A 15 23.39 -10.04 11.40
CA PHE A 15 22.08 -10.15 12.04
C PHE A 15 21.37 -8.84 11.74
N ALA A 16 20.40 -8.88 10.82
CA ALA A 16 19.45 -7.78 10.65
C ALA A 16 18.86 -7.48 12.04
N VAL A 17 19.19 -6.32 12.58
CA VAL A 17 18.74 -5.93 13.92
C VAL A 17 17.25 -5.65 13.80
N LYS A 18 16.43 -6.56 14.30
CA LYS A 18 14.97 -6.43 14.29
C LYS A 18 14.59 -5.05 14.85
N LYS A 19 14.15 -4.15 13.98
CA LYS A 19 13.58 -2.86 14.39
C LYS A 19 12.40 -3.18 15.30
N ALA A 20 12.41 -2.64 16.52
CA ALA A 20 11.30 -2.83 17.44
C ALA A 20 10.08 -2.13 16.87
N ASP A 21 8.89 -2.74 16.96
CA ASP A 21 7.68 -1.97 16.64
C ASP A 21 7.46 -0.92 17.72
N TYR A 22 6.94 0.23 17.29
CA TYR A 22 6.61 1.35 18.17
C TYR A 22 5.40 1.03 19.07
N ALA A 23 4.63 -0.02 18.79
CA ALA A 23 3.55 -0.50 19.65
C ALA A 23 3.71 -1.98 20.04
N GLN A 24 3.15 -2.35 21.20
CA GLN A 24 3.07 -3.73 21.63
C GLN A 24 1.79 -3.97 22.44
N VAL A 25 1.11 -5.10 22.22
CA VAL A 25 0.07 -5.59 23.14
C VAL A 25 0.71 -5.99 24.46
N ILE A 26 0.13 -5.49 25.55
CA ILE A 26 0.45 -5.88 26.94
C ILE A 26 -0.53 -6.96 27.42
N SER A 27 -1.79 -6.86 26.99
CA SER A 27 -2.83 -7.88 27.18
C SER A 27 -4.01 -7.62 26.24
N SER A 28 -4.58 -8.67 25.65
CA SER A 28 -5.88 -8.58 24.95
C SER A 28 -6.85 -9.65 25.42
N ASP A 29 -8.13 -9.29 25.45
CA ASP A 29 -9.28 -10.20 25.46
C ASP A 29 -10.29 -9.75 24.39
N ILE A 30 -11.48 -10.35 24.36
CA ILE A 30 -12.53 -10.06 23.36
C ILE A 30 -13.03 -8.60 23.44
N GLN A 31 -13.03 -8.01 24.64
CA GLN A 31 -13.68 -6.74 24.98
C GLN A 31 -12.68 -5.62 25.33
N THR A 32 -11.42 -5.97 25.62
CA THR A 32 -10.36 -5.03 26.05
C THR A 32 -9.02 -5.37 25.39
N THR A 33 -8.31 -4.35 24.90
CA THR A 33 -6.91 -4.46 24.48
C THR A 33 -6.10 -3.34 25.14
N VAL A 34 -5.00 -3.71 25.80
CA VAL A 34 -4.04 -2.77 26.38
C VAL A 34 -2.80 -2.75 25.52
N ILE A 35 -2.47 -1.56 24.99
CA ILE A 35 -1.35 -1.33 24.08
C ILE A 35 -0.36 -0.40 24.77
N GLU A 36 0.91 -0.74 24.72
CA GLU A 36 2.01 0.17 25.06
C GLU A 36 2.67 0.67 23.78
N PHE A 37 2.71 1.98 23.62
CA PHE A 37 3.41 2.67 22.55
C PHE A 37 4.70 3.29 23.11
N ASN A 38 5.83 3.03 22.44
CA ASN A 38 7.16 3.51 22.80
C ASN A 38 7.80 4.21 21.59
N THR A 39 8.57 5.27 21.85
CA THR A 39 9.06 6.19 20.80
C THR A 39 10.40 6.75 21.22
N GLU A 40 11.45 6.37 20.49
CA GLU A 40 12.84 6.62 20.88
C GLU A 40 13.43 7.91 20.28
N ASN A 41 13.02 8.29 19.06
CA ASN A 41 13.63 9.37 18.29
C ASN A 41 12.60 10.16 17.49
N PHE A 42 12.84 11.47 17.34
CA PHE A 42 12.11 12.36 16.44
C PHE A 42 13.09 13.34 15.78
N ASN A 43 12.75 13.83 14.59
CA ASN A 43 13.55 14.77 13.81
C ASN A 43 12.87 16.14 13.71
N LEU A 44 13.67 17.21 13.72
CA LEU A 44 13.23 18.58 13.44
C LEU A 44 13.80 19.04 12.10
N VAL A 45 12.98 19.02 11.05
CA VAL A 45 13.41 19.41 9.69
C VAL A 45 13.13 20.91 9.49
N PRO A 46 14.16 21.74 9.27
CA PRO A 46 13.98 23.19 9.18
C PRO A 46 13.33 23.61 7.86
N VAL A 47 12.38 24.54 7.94
CA VAL A 47 11.63 25.08 6.78
C VAL A 47 11.50 26.60 6.87
N SER A 48 11.46 27.26 5.70
CA SER A 48 11.26 28.71 5.60
C SER A 48 9.77 29.06 5.57
N THR A 49 9.34 29.95 6.46
CA THR A 49 7.93 30.40 6.59
C THR A 49 7.85 31.93 6.56
N PRO A 50 6.65 32.53 6.42
CA PRO A 50 6.45 33.98 6.59
C PRO A 50 6.90 34.54 7.95
N GLU A 51 6.98 33.72 9.00
CA GLU A 51 7.50 34.13 10.32
C GLU A 51 9.01 33.85 10.51
N GLY A 52 9.69 33.35 9.46
CA GLY A 52 11.10 32.97 9.48
C GLY A 52 11.31 31.45 9.49
N ILE A 53 12.46 31.00 9.98
CA ILE A 53 12.79 29.57 10.04
C ILE A 53 12.01 28.91 11.19
N MET A 54 11.26 27.88 10.84
CA MET A 54 10.53 26.99 11.75
C MET A 54 10.89 25.54 11.41
N HIS A 55 10.27 24.55 12.07
CA HIS A 55 10.57 23.14 11.87
C HIS A 55 9.31 22.29 11.66
N LEU A 56 9.43 21.20 10.93
CA LEU A 56 8.46 20.10 10.91
C LEU A 56 8.93 19.07 11.96
N ALA A 57 8.04 18.59 12.84
CA ALA A 57 8.39 17.61 13.87
C ALA A 57 7.97 16.20 13.46
N LYS A 58 8.96 15.39 13.09
CA LYS A 58 8.76 14.15 12.33
C LYS A 58 9.18 12.90 13.09
N LEU A 59 8.48 11.80 12.83
CA LEU A 59 8.85 10.44 13.23
C LEU A 59 9.19 9.63 11.97
N GLU A 60 10.18 8.76 12.05
CA GLU A 60 10.71 7.98 10.92
C GLU A 60 9.64 7.15 10.20
N ASN A 61 8.74 6.52 10.96
CA ASN A 61 7.59 5.73 10.48
C ASN A 61 6.24 6.44 10.75
N GLY A 62 6.23 7.76 10.96
CA GLY A 62 5.01 8.51 11.30
C GLY A 62 4.33 9.15 10.10
N ALA A 63 3.01 9.36 10.23
CA ALA A 63 2.17 10.05 9.26
C ALA A 63 1.83 11.46 9.71
N SER A 64 1.82 12.43 8.80
CA SER A 64 1.40 13.82 9.10
C SER A 64 -0.10 13.88 9.40
N PHE A 65 -0.54 14.84 10.22
CA PHE A 65 -1.99 15.08 10.43
C PHE A 65 -2.72 15.64 9.19
N LEU A 66 -1.98 16.18 8.21
CA LEU A 66 -2.49 16.81 6.97
C LEU A 66 -3.62 17.85 7.20
N LYS A 67 -3.67 18.46 8.40
CA LYS A 67 -4.64 19.48 8.78
C LYS A 67 -4.11 20.87 8.47
N LYS A 68 -4.48 21.41 7.30
CA LYS A 68 -3.99 22.73 6.82
C LYS A 68 -4.08 23.80 7.92
N GLY A 69 -2.96 24.45 8.20
CA GLY A 69 -2.84 25.56 9.15
C GLY A 69 -2.58 25.17 10.60
N ALA A 70 -2.87 23.93 11.01
CA ALA A 70 -2.46 23.42 12.32
C ALA A 70 -0.95 23.07 12.32
N PRO A 71 -0.27 23.04 13.48
CA PRO A 71 1.13 22.63 13.56
C PRO A 71 1.41 21.28 12.90
N ASP A 72 2.45 21.19 12.08
CA ASP A 72 2.79 19.98 11.33
C ASP A 72 3.60 19.01 12.20
N LEU A 73 2.91 17.96 12.65
CA LEU A 73 3.37 16.95 13.60
C LEU A 73 3.03 15.56 13.06
N HIS A 74 3.83 14.55 13.41
CA HIS A 74 3.56 13.15 13.05
C HIS A 74 2.78 12.40 14.15
N LYS A 75 1.81 11.58 13.74
CA LYS A 75 1.20 10.50 14.52
C LYS A 75 1.75 9.13 14.10
N ILE A 76 1.49 8.09 14.88
CA ILE A 76 1.61 6.68 14.43
C ILE A 76 0.30 5.96 14.73
N SER A 77 -0.18 5.17 13.77
CA SER A 77 -1.46 4.46 13.83
C SER A 77 -1.25 2.94 13.85
N ARG A 78 -2.04 2.20 14.65
CA ARG A 78 -2.02 0.74 14.71
C ARG A 78 -3.43 0.18 14.84
N SER A 79 -3.80 -0.75 13.98
CA SER A 79 -5.10 -1.40 14.06
C SER A 79 -5.15 -2.60 15.02
N ILE A 80 -6.30 -2.72 15.68
CA ILE A 80 -6.66 -3.85 16.55
C ILE A 80 -8.04 -4.37 16.18
N ILE A 81 -8.27 -5.65 16.47
CA ILE A 81 -9.58 -6.27 16.34
C ILE A 81 -10.41 -5.94 17.58
N ILE A 82 -11.67 -5.60 17.38
CA ILE A 82 -12.64 -5.23 18.42
C ILE A 82 -13.82 -6.25 18.44
N PRO A 83 -14.81 -6.12 19.35
CA PRO A 83 -16.05 -6.90 19.26
C PRO A 83 -16.87 -6.54 18.02
N ASP A 84 -17.67 -7.48 17.52
CA ASP A 84 -18.49 -7.33 16.31
C ASP A 84 -19.52 -6.19 16.40
N ASN A 85 -20.04 -5.94 17.61
CA ASN A 85 -21.25 -5.15 17.86
C ASN A 85 -21.08 -4.02 18.90
N ALA A 86 -19.86 -3.80 19.40
CA ALA A 86 -19.60 -2.85 20.47
C ALA A 86 -19.24 -1.46 19.94
N ASP A 87 -19.67 -0.43 20.69
CA ASP A 87 -19.01 0.87 20.67
C ASP A 87 -17.74 0.79 21.53
N MET A 88 -16.71 1.57 21.18
CA MET A 88 -15.38 1.44 21.79
C MET A 88 -14.90 2.76 22.39
N GLY A 89 -14.41 2.71 23.63
CA GLY A 89 -13.76 3.82 24.31
C GLY A 89 -12.26 3.60 24.47
N ILE A 90 -11.50 4.70 24.55
CA ILE A 90 -10.05 4.70 24.82
C ILE A 90 -9.74 5.43 26.13
N GLU A 91 -8.84 4.86 26.92
CA GLU A 91 -8.41 5.32 28.24
C GLU A 91 -6.88 5.39 28.28
N ILE A 92 -6.30 6.54 28.64
CA ILE A 92 -4.85 6.65 28.85
C ILE A 92 -4.52 6.15 30.25
N LEU A 93 -3.78 5.03 30.35
CA LEU A 93 -3.38 4.44 31.63
C LEU A 93 -2.13 5.13 32.21
N SER A 94 -1.16 5.45 31.35
CA SER A 94 0.08 6.14 31.72
C SER A 94 0.73 6.80 30.51
N SER A 95 1.56 7.81 30.75
CA SER A 95 2.41 8.41 29.72
C SER A 95 3.65 9.05 30.33
N GLU A 96 4.74 9.09 29.58
CA GLU A 96 6.03 9.69 29.97
C GLU A 96 6.50 10.62 28.86
N PHE A 97 7.03 11.81 29.19
CA PHE A 97 7.37 12.84 28.19
C PHE A 97 8.54 13.75 28.61
N THR A 98 9.10 14.44 27.60
CA THR A 98 10.07 15.53 27.74
C THR A 98 9.58 16.79 27.03
N ASP A 99 9.72 17.95 27.69
CA ASP A 99 9.33 19.26 27.16
C ASP A 99 10.53 20.03 26.58
N TYR A 100 10.54 20.23 25.27
CA TYR A 100 11.54 20.99 24.53
C TYR A 100 11.05 22.44 24.35
N ASN A 101 11.75 23.36 25.00
CA ASN A 101 11.35 24.78 25.11
C ASN A 101 12.00 25.64 24.01
N ASN A 102 11.30 26.68 23.56
CA ASN A 102 11.69 27.58 22.47
C ASN A 102 11.74 26.93 21.08
N ILE A 103 10.95 25.88 20.87
CA ILE A 103 10.78 25.28 19.54
C ILE A 103 9.72 26.07 18.75
N SER A 104 9.97 26.31 17.47
CA SER A 104 9.01 26.89 16.53
C SER A 104 8.63 25.82 15.51
N ILE A 105 7.38 25.33 15.54
CA ILE A 105 6.84 24.37 14.57
C ILE A 105 6.07 25.10 13.45
N ALA A 106 6.31 24.72 12.20
CA ALA A 106 5.62 25.26 11.03
C ALA A 106 4.21 24.67 10.88
N PRO A 107 3.25 25.40 10.26
CA PRO A 107 1.92 24.88 10.01
C PRO A 107 1.92 23.89 8.85
N SER A 108 1.05 22.88 8.89
CA SER A 108 0.84 21.95 7.80
C SER A 108 0.24 22.64 6.59
N LYS A 109 0.70 22.29 5.38
CA LYS A 109 0.09 22.73 4.12
C LYS A 109 -1.24 22.02 3.84
N GLY A 110 -1.51 20.93 4.56
CA GLY A 110 -2.65 20.04 4.37
C GLY A 110 -2.41 18.99 3.28
N ASN A 111 -3.41 18.14 3.03
CA ASN A 111 -3.32 17.18 1.93
C ASN A 111 -3.34 17.90 0.57
N LEU A 112 -2.27 17.75 -0.22
CA LEU A 112 -2.10 18.33 -1.56
C LEU A 112 -2.15 17.24 -2.64
N SER A 113 -2.83 17.52 -3.74
CA SER A 113 -2.78 16.69 -4.96
C SER A 113 -1.42 16.82 -5.64
N ARG A 114 -0.94 15.73 -6.27
CA ARG A 114 0.29 15.70 -7.07
C ARG A 114 0.30 16.66 -8.27
N LEU A 115 -0.83 17.27 -8.61
CA LEU A 115 -0.92 18.38 -9.58
C LEU A 115 -0.41 19.74 -9.05
N ILE A 116 -0.03 19.85 -7.77
CA ILE A 116 0.31 21.13 -7.11
C ILE A 116 1.66 21.00 -6.39
N ASN A 117 2.75 21.45 -7.04
CA ASN A 117 4.09 21.49 -6.43
C ASN A 117 4.03 22.12 -5.02
N PRO A 118 4.39 21.39 -3.93
CA PRO A 118 4.21 21.90 -2.58
C PRO A 118 5.10 23.10 -2.28
N GLU A 119 6.23 23.29 -2.97
CA GLU A 119 7.10 24.46 -2.77
C GLU A 119 6.40 25.78 -3.11
N ASP A 120 5.57 25.80 -4.16
CA ASP A 120 4.82 26.99 -4.59
C ASP A 120 3.71 27.38 -3.58
N ILE A 121 3.34 26.47 -2.67
CA ILE A 121 2.34 26.70 -1.63
C ILE A 121 2.99 27.33 -0.39
N SER A 122 2.60 28.57 -0.11
CA SER A 122 3.02 29.30 1.09
C SER A 122 2.41 28.71 2.37
N TYR A 123 3.18 28.78 3.47
CA TYR A 123 2.70 28.40 4.79
C TYR A 123 1.67 29.40 5.33
N GLU A 124 0.48 28.91 5.68
CA GLU A 124 -0.61 29.68 6.30
C GLU A 124 -0.80 29.24 7.75
N PHE A 125 -0.99 30.17 8.68
CA PHE A 125 -1.13 29.87 10.11
C PHE A 125 -2.61 29.76 10.51
N GLY A 126 -3.00 28.62 11.08
CA GLY A 126 -4.36 28.30 11.50
C GLY A 126 -4.75 28.84 12.89
N ALA A 127 -5.99 28.56 13.29
CA ALA A 127 -6.55 29.03 14.56
C ALA A 127 -5.84 28.43 15.78
N GLU A 128 -5.17 27.28 15.63
CA GLU A 128 -4.33 26.61 16.61
C GLU A 128 -3.23 27.53 17.13
N TYR A 129 -2.58 28.31 16.25
CA TYR A 129 -1.47 29.21 16.62
C TYR A 129 -1.87 30.37 17.52
N SER A 130 -3.18 30.61 17.70
CA SER A 130 -3.72 31.61 18.62
C SER A 130 -4.16 31.03 19.98
N GLN A 131 -3.89 29.75 20.25
CA GLN A 131 -4.37 29.04 21.45
C GLN A 131 -3.22 28.64 22.38
N ASP A 132 -3.33 29.01 23.66
CA ASP A 132 -2.39 28.57 24.72
C ASP A 132 -2.77 27.16 25.20
N SER A 133 -2.61 26.19 24.30
CA SER A 133 -2.91 24.78 24.52
C SER A 133 -2.07 23.91 23.59
N PHE A 134 -1.87 22.65 23.97
CA PHE A 134 -1.19 21.67 23.11
C PHE A 134 -2.10 21.22 21.96
N PHE A 135 -1.53 21.15 20.75
CA PHE A 135 -2.09 20.50 19.57
C PHE A 135 -1.26 19.25 19.22
N PRO A 136 -1.87 18.09 18.89
CA PRO A 136 -3.27 17.76 19.21
C PRO A 136 -3.49 17.81 20.73
N SER A 137 -4.75 17.92 21.17
CA SER A 137 -5.09 18.00 22.60
C SER A 137 -5.13 16.64 23.30
N THR A 138 -5.21 15.56 22.53
CA THR A 138 -5.31 14.16 22.93
C THR A 138 -3.98 13.43 22.75
N LEU A 139 -3.77 12.35 23.51
CA LEU A 139 -2.58 11.48 23.41
C LEU A 139 -2.80 10.23 22.57
N ALA A 140 -4.05 9.80 22.46
CA ALA A 140 -4.49 8.81 21.50
C ALA A 140 -5.97 9.01 21.19
N GLU A 141 -6.38 8.61 19.98
CA GLU A 141 -7.77 8.62 19.50
C GLU A 141 -8.09 7.32 18.77
N LEU A 142 -9.38 7.06 18.53
CA LEU A 142 -9.83 5.92 17.74
C LEU A 142 -10.39 6.43 16.41
N GLN A 143 -9.97 5.84 15.29
CA GLN A 143 -10.59 6.09 14.00
C GLN A 143 -11.94 5.36 13.89
N ASN A 144 -12.65 5.51 12.76
CA ASN A 144 -13.89 4.77 12.52
C ASN A 144 -13.62 3.25 12.49
N PRO A 145 -14.50 2.42 13.08
CA PRO A 145 -14.45 0.98 12.88
C PRO A 145 -14.64 0.61 11.39
N TYR A 146 -13.90 -0.40 10.96
CA TYR A 146 -14.00 -1.01 9.64
C TYR A 146 -14.22 -2.51 9.76
N ILE A 147 -14.67 -3.16 8.70
CA ILE A 147 -14.71 -4.61 8.61
C ILE A 147 -13.58 -5.08 7.70
N LEU A 148 -13.02 -6.24 8.00
CA LEU A 148 -12.13 -6.94 7.09
C LEU A 148 -12.51 -8.42 7.14
N ARG A 149 -13.39 -8.83 6.24
CA ARG A 149 -13.93 -10.18 6.05
C ARG A 149 -14.56 -10.75 7.31
N SER A 150 -13.82 -11.57 8.06
CA SER A 150 -14.31 -12.22 9.29
C SER A 150 -14.06 -11.43 10.58
N LEU A 151 -13.40 -10.27 10.52
CA LEU A 151 -12.99 -9.48 11.70
C LEU A 151 -13.48 -8.03 11.59
N ARG A 152 -13.78 -7.40 12.72
CA ARG A 152 -14.08 -5.97 12.81
C ARG A 152 -12.89 -5.25 13.44
N GLY A 153 -12.29 -4.33 12.70
CA GLY A 153 -11.09 -3.60 13.06
C GLY A 153 -11.36 -2.17 13.52
N GLN A 154 -10.39 -1.58 14.22
CA GLN A 154 -10.35 -0.16 14.50
C GLN A 154 -8.90 0.32 14.71
N ALA A 155 -8.52 1.38 14.00
CA ALA A 155 -7.20 1.99 14.15
C ALA A 155 -7.12 2.86 15.41
N VAL A 156 -6.06 2.65 16.20
CA VAL A 156 -5.67 3.51 17.32
C VAL A 156 -4.61 4.48 16.82
N ASP A 157 -4.92 5.77 16.83
CA ASP A 157 -3.96 6.84 16.57
C ASP A 157 -3.23 7.19 17.87
N PHE A 158 -1.90 7.19 17.85
CA PHE A 158 -1.04 7.67 18.93
C PHE A 158 -0.44 9.02 18.56
N HIS A 159 -0.49 9.97 19.50
CA HIS A 159 -0.06 11.35 19.32
C HIS A 159 1.17 11.66 20.21
N PRO A 160 2.35 11.08 19.93
CA PRO A 160 3.52 11.24 20.80
C PRO A 160 4.21 12.59 20.66
N ILE A 161 3.89 13.38 19.63
CA ILE A 161 4.36 14.76 19.50
C ILE A 161 3.17 15.70 19.68
N GLN A 162 3.25 16.59 20.66
CA GLN A 162 2.30 17.67 20.89
C GLN A 162 3.03 19.02 20.94
N TYR A 163 2.40 20.10 20.48
CA TYR A 163 3.00 21.44 20.44
C TYR A 163 2.06 22.51 21.00
N ASN A 164 2.55 23.34 21.93
CA ASN A 164 1.89 24.58 22.34
C ASN A 164 2.54 25.78 21.62
N PRO A 165 1.84 26.46 20.70
CA PRO A 165 2.39 27.54 19.88
C PRO A 165 2.63 28.85 20.64
N ILE A 166 1.84 29.14 21.69
CA ILE A 166 1.98 30.36 22.49
C ILE A 166 3.18 30.25 23.45
N GLN A 167 3.36 29.07 24.08
CA GLN A 167 4.48 28.81 24.99
C GLN A 167 5.76 28.39 24.25
N LYS A 168 5.66 28.02 22.96
CA LYS A 168 6.75 27.47 22.14
C LYS A 168 7.40 26.23 22.77
N VAL A 169 6.53 25.33 23.26
CA VAL A 169 6.91 24.06 23.88
C VAL A 169 6.48 22.92 22.96
N LEU A 170 7.46 22.14 22.49
CA LEU A 170 7.23 20.84 21.88
C LEU A 170 7.35 19.78 22.98
N ARG A 171 6.25 19.09 23.25
CA ARG A 171 6.23 17.92 24.14
C ARG A 171 6.38 16.67 23.29
N VAL A 172 7.39 15.87 23.61
CA VAL A 172 7.56 14.55 23.01
C VAL A 172 7.40 13.51 24.10
N TYR A 173 6.39 12.66 23.94
CA TYR A 173 6.18 11.48 24.75
C TYR A 173 7.21 10.42 24.34
N SER A 174 7.86 9.78 25.31
CA SER A 174 8.71 8.60 25.10
C SER A 174 7.90 7.31 25.22
N LYS A 175 6.78 7.36 25.94
CA LYS A 175 5.89 6.23 26.22
C LYS A 175 4.45 6.69 26.41
N ILE A 176 3.50 5.94 25.85
CA ILE A 176 2.05 6.10 26.07
C ILE A 176 1.46 4.70 26.23
N THR A 177 0.79 4.43 27.34
CA THR A 177 0.05 3.16 27.55
C THR A 177 -1.44 3.45 27.52
N VAL A 178 -2.15 2.81 26.60
CA VAL A 178 -3.59 2.99 26.38
C VAL A 178 -4.34 1.68 26.61
N LYS A 179 -5.59 1.81 27.01
CA LYS A 179 -6.57 0.74 27.05
C LYS A 179 -7.71 1.11 26.12
N VAL A 180 -7.97 0.26 25.13
CA VAL A 180 -9.18 0.31 24.31
C VAL A 180 -10.13 -0.74 24.85
N SER A 181 -11.38 -0.38 25.12
CA SER A 181 -12.38 -1.33 25.64
C SER A 181 -13.80 -0.92 25.30
N SER A 182 -14.72 -1.88 25.23
CA SER A 182 -16.14 -1.63 24.97
C SER A 182 -16.73 -0.57 25.90
N SER A 183 -17.35 0.47 25.32
CA SER A 183 -18.11 1.52 25.99
C SER A 183 -19.61 1.18 26.11
N GLY A 184 -20.10 0.26 25.26
CA GLY A 184 -21.49 -0.19 25.20
C GLY A 184 -21.79 -1.00 23.93
N ASP A 185 -23.06 -1.36 23.73
CA ASP A 185 -23.54 -1.93 22.45
C ASP A 185 -23.80 -0.82 21.43
N GLY A 186 -23.34 -1.01 20.18
CA GLY A 186 -23.53 -0.07 19.07
C GLY A 186 -22.25 0.23 18.29
N GLY A 187 -22.02 1.52 18.02
CA GLY A 187 -20.90 2.01 17.22
C GLY A 187 -21.15 1.97 15.70
N GLY A 188 -20.24 2.57 14.94
CA GLY A 188 -20.28 2.51 13.48
C GLY A 188 -19.89 1.13 12.94
N ASN A 189 -20.42 0.77 11.77
CA ASN A 189 -19.96 -0.36 10.96
C ASN A 189 -19.85 -1.70 11.73
N MET A 190 -21.00 -2.21 12.18
CA MET A 190 -21.09 -3.44 13.00
C MET A 190 -21.09 -4.70 12.12
N LEU A 191 -20.33 -5.73 12.52
CA LEU A 191 -20.20 -6.99 11.79
C LEU A 191 -21.36 -7.95 12.11
N SER A 192 -22.07 -8.43 11.09
CA SER A 192 -23.22 -9.34 11.22
C SER A 192 -22.87 -10.77 10.83
N ARG A 193 -22.34 -11.56 11.77
CA ARG A 193 -21.81 -12.91 11.48
C ARG A 193 -22.90 -13.88 10.96
N LYS A 194 -22.77 -14.26 9.69
CA LYS A 194 -23.52 -15.38 9.09
C LYS A 194 -23.13 -16.71 9.77
N ALA A 195 -24.10 -17.58 10.01
CA ALA A 195 -23.93 -18.80 10.79
C ALA A 195 -23.25 -19.93 9.99
N GLY A 196 -22.07 -20.36 10.41
CA GLY A 196 -21.31 -21.44 9.80
C GLY A 196 -19.91 -21.60 10.42
N LYS A 197 -19.10 -22.53 9.90
CA LYS A 197 -17.66 -22.52 10.19
C LYS A 197 -16.98 -21.57 9.21
N GLN A 198 -16.42 -20.48 9.72
CA GLN A 198 -15.62 -19.55 8.91
C GLN A 198 -14.31 -20.23 8.48
N LEU A 199 -14.03 -20.19 7.19
CA LEU A 199 -12.75 -20.59 6.59
C LEU A 199 -11.98 -19.32 6.22
N ILE A 200 -10.73 -19.25 6.68
CA ILE A 200 -9.83 -18.16 6.30
C ILE A 200 -8.88 -18.70 5.24
N ALA A 201 -8.96 -18.12 4.04
CA ALA A 201 -7.91 -18.30 3.06
C ALA A 201 -6.58 -17.80 3.63
N ARG A 202 -5.51 -18.56 3.43
CA ARG A 202 -4.18 -18.27 3.99
C ARG A 202 -3.74 -16.84 3.72
N GLU A 203 -4.09 -16.29 2.56
CA GLU A 203 -3.82 -14.88 2.25
C GLU A 203 -4.45 -13.91 3.25
N TYR A 204 -5.72 -14.14 3.63
CA TYR A 204 -6.39 -13.39 4.69
C TYR A 204 -5.81 -13.67 6.07
N LYS A 205 -5.34 -14.89 6.36
CA LYS A 205 -4.59 -15.15 7.59
C LYS A 205 -3.30 -14.33 7.64
N ASN A 206 -2.56 -14.24 6.53
CA ASN A 206 -1.37 -13.41 6.42
C ASN A 206 -1.73 -11.93 6.64
N ILE A 207 -2.79 -11.43 5.98
CA ILE A 207 -3.36 -10.07 6.15
C ILE A 207 -3.78 -9.78 7.60
N TYR A 208 -4.24 -10.78 8.35
CA TYR A 208 -4.61 -10.61 9.76
C TYR A 208 -3.42 -10.65 10.71
N GLU A 209 -2.45 -11.54 10.49
CA GLU A 209 -1.18 -11.52 11.23
C GLU A 209 -0.45 -10.21 10.98
N SER A 210 -0.23 -9.88 9.69
CA SER A 210 -0.52 -8.59 9.04
C SER A 210 -0.81 -7.37 9.91
N HIS A 211 -2.08 -6.99 9.82
CA HIS A 211 -2.60 -5.65 10.08
C HIS A 211 -3.08 -5.44 11.51
N PHE A 212 -3.31 -6.53 12.26
CA PHE A 212 -3.93 -6.50 13.58
C PHE A 212 -2.95 -6.86 14.70
N LEU A 213 -2.53 -5.85 15.47
CA LEU A 213 -1.54 -5.98 16.55
C LEU A 213 -1.93 -7.02 17.61
N ASN A 214 -3.23 -7.31 17.79
CA ASN A 214 -3.77 -8.30 18.73
C ASN A 214 -4.27 -9.62 18.10
N PHE A 215 -4.08 -9.88 16.80
CA PHE A 215 -4.56 -11.14 16.18
C PHE A 215 -3.89 -12.39 16.77
N ARG A 216 -2.63 -12.31 17.20
CA ARG A 216 -1.91 -13.44 17.83
C ARG A 216 -2.47 -13.83 19.21
N ASP A 217 -3.25 -12.95 19.85
CA ASP A 217 -3.96 -13.22 21.10
C ASP A 217 -5.45 -13.61 20.87
N ASP A 218 -5.91 -13.66 19.62
CA ASP A 218 -7.32 -13.92 19.30
C ASP A 218 -7.71 -15.40 19.45
N THR A 219 -8.16 -15.75 20.65
CA THR A 219 -8.66 -17.08 21.00
C THR A 219 -10.09 -17.37 20.53
N ARG A 220 -10.74 -16.49 19.77
CA ARG A 220 -12.17 -16.64 19.39
C ARG A 220 -12.46 -17.78 18.40
N PHE A 221 -11.48 -18.26 17.62
CA PHE A 221 -11.76 -19.15 16.47
C PHE A 221 -10.68 -20.21 16.16
N ASP A 222 -11.11 -21.46 15.96
CA ASP A 222 -10.31 -22.54 15.34
C ASP A 222 -10.36 -22.46 13.80
N TYR A 223 -9.52 -21.58 13.23
CA TYR A 223 -9.39 -21.41 11.78
C TYR A 223 -8.77 -22.64 11.09
N LEU A 224 -9.24 -22.96 9.89
CA LEU A 224 -8.54 -23.85 8.96
C LEU A 224 -7.90 -23.00 7.86
N GLU A 225 -6.64 -23.26 7.56
CA GLU A 225 -5.93 -22.66 6.43
C GLU A 225 -6.40 -23.28 5.11
N ASP A 226 -7.22 -22.55 4.37
CA ASP A 226 -7.45 -22.79 2.94
C ASP A 226 -6.34 -22.07 2.13
N ARG A 227 -6.11 -22.40 0.85
CA ARG A 227 -5.34 -21.52 -0.04
C ARG A 227 -6.17 -20.36 -0.59
N GLY A 228 -7.50 -20.46 -0.51
CA GLY A 228 -8.42 -19.51 -1.13
C GLY A 228 -8.66 -19.82 -2.60
N ASN A 229 -9.81 -19.36 -3.10
CA ASN A 229 -10.29 -19.57 -4.44
C ASN A 229 -10.26 -18.27 -5.27
N MET A 230 -10.25 -18.44 -6.59
CA MET A 230 -10.25 -17.38 -7.58
C MET A 230 -11.51 -17.47 -8.46
N LEU A 231 -12.16 -16.33 -8.68
CA LEU A 231 -13.21 -16.17 -9.67
C LEU A 231 -12.65 -15.33 -10.83
N VAL A 232 -12.75 -15.85 -12.06
CA VAL A 232 -12.38 -15.14 -13.28
C VAL A 232 -13.65 -14.70 -13.99
N ILE A 233 -13.92 -13.39 -14.02
CA ILE A 233 -15.05 -12.83 -14.79
C ILE A 233 -14.51 -12.35 -16.14
N SER A 234 -14.76 -13.15 -17.18
CA SER A 234 -14.19 -12.92 -18.51
C SER A 234 -15.22 -12.45 -19.52
N TYR A 235 -14.78 -11.62 -20.45
CA TYR A 235 -15.48 -11.43 -21.70
C TYR A 235 -15.46 -12.73 -22.52
N SER A 236 -16.58 -13.06 -23.16
CA SER A 236 -16.75 -14.31 -23.92
C SER A 236 -15.70 -14.50 -25.03
N GLY A 237 -15.26 -13.41 -25.66
CA GLY A 237 -14.25 -13.43 -26.71
C GLY A 237 -12.80 -13.57 -26.25
N PHE A 238 -12.55 -13.76 -24.94
CA PHE A 238 -11.21 -13.96 -24.36
C PHE A 238 -11.10 -15.25 -23.51
N MET A 239 -12.16 -16.07 -23.45
CA MET A 239 -12.20 -17.24 -22.57
C MET A 239 -11.31 -18.40 -23.05
N GLU A 240 -11.07 -18.51 -24.36
CA GLU A 240 -10.18 -19.55 -24.91
C GLU A 240 -8.71 -19.25 -24.53
N GLU A 241 -8.33 -17.98 -24.60
CA GLU A 241 -7.02 -17.47 -24.21
C GLU A 241 -6.77 -17.57 -22.70
N MET A 242 -7.82 -17.43 -21.87
CA MET A 242 -7.73 -17.54 -20.41
C MET A 242 -7.66 -18.98 -19.88
N GLN A 243 -8.18 -19.97 -20.61
CA GLN A 243 -8.28 -21.35 -20.12
C GLN A 243 -6.93 -21.95 -19.63
N PRO A 244 -5.77 -21.72 -20.28
CA PRO A 244 -4.48 -22.16 -19.77
C PRO A 244 -4.13 -21.60 -18.37
N LEU A 245 -4.54 -20.37 -18.05
CA LEU A 245 -4.32 -19.81 -16.71
C LEU A 245 -5.23 -20.49 -15.69
N VAL A 246 -6.51 -20.68 -16.02
CA VAL A 246 -7.49 -21.38 -15.16
C VAL A 246 -7.03 -22.80 -14.86
N ASP A 247 -6.56 -23.53 -15.86
CA ASP A 247 -5.99 -24.88 -15.71
C ASP A 247 -4.73 -24.85 -14.83
N TRP A 248 -3.85 -23.87 -15.03
CA TRP A 248 -2.62 -23.71 -14.24
C TRP A 248 -2.89 -23.37 -12.77
N LYS A 249 -3.77 -22.40 -12.48
CA LYS A 249 -4.14 -22.02 -11.10
C LYS A 249 -4.76 -23.22 -10.35
N ASN A 250 -5.70 -23.93 -10.98
CA ASN A 250 -6.24 -25.18 -10.43
C ASN A 250 -5.15 -26.24 -10.19
N LYS A 251 -4.25 -26.45 -11.15
CA LYS A 251 -3.14 -27.41 -11.08
C LYS A 251 -2.12 -27.10 -9.96
N LYS A 252 -1.87 -25.82 -9.65
CA LYS A 252 -1.02 -25.40 -8.50
C LYS A 252 -1.78 -25.31 -7.16
N GLY A 253 -3.07 -25.69 -7.13
CA GLY A 253 -3.86 -25.78 -5.91
C GLY A 253 -4.55 -24.47 -5.48
N VAL A 254 -4.86 -23.57 -6.41
CA VAL A 254 -5.79 -22.46 -6.22
C VAL A 254 -7.07 -22.80 -7.00
N PRO A 255 -8.17 -23.22 -6.33
CA PRO A 255 -9.44 -23.51 -7.01
C PRO A 255 -9.89 -22.29 -7.81
N THR A 256 -10.05 -22.44 -9.12
CA THR A 256 -10.32 -21.32 -10.03
C THR A 256 -11.53 -21.65 -10.92
N GLU A 257 -12.56 -20.83 -10.82
CA GLU A 257 -13.74 -20.87 -11.71
C GLU A 257 -13.67 -19.70 -12.70
N MET A 258 -14.12 -19.91 -13.93
CA MET A 258 -14.21 -18.87 -14.95
C MET A 258 -15.63 -18.78 -15.49
N VAL A 259 -16.18 -17.57 -15.44
CA VAL A 259 -17.56 -17.26 -15.84
C VAL A 259 -17.57 -16.16 -16.89
N ASN A 260 -18.58 -16.21 -17.75
CA ASN A 260 -18.77 -15.27 -18.84
C ASN A 260 -19.60 -14.07 -18.35
N VAL A 261 -19.11 -12.85 -18.55
CA VAL A 261 -19.80 -11.61 -18.13
C VAL A 261 -21.21 -11.47 -18.74
N SER A 262 -21.49 -12.04 -19.93
CA SER A 262 -22.83 -11.99 -20.52
C SER A 262 -23.89 -12.75 -19.72
N ASP A 263 -23.46 -13.70 -18.88
CA ASP A 263 -24.33 -14.57 -18.12
C ASP A 263 -24.61 -13.97 -16.72
N ILE A 264 -23.87 -12.91 -16.36
CA ILE A 264 -24.04 -12.07 -15.16
C ILE A 264 -24.86 -10.82 -15.51
N GLY A 265 -24.37 -10.01 -16.45
CA GLY A 265 -24.99 -8.74 -16.84
C GLY A 265 -24.00 -7.70 -17.37
N SER A 266 -24.50 -6.74 -18.17
CA SER A 266 -23.67 -5.79 -18.92
C SER A 266 -23.42 -4.44 -18.21
N ASN A 267 -23.31 -4.43 -16.87
CA ASN A 267 -23.04 -3.24 -16.08
C ASN A 267 -22.34 -3.61 -14.76
N SER A 268 -21.61 -2.67 -14.17
CA SER A 268 -20.81 -2.92 -12.97
C SER A 268 -21.64 -3.38 -11.77
N SER A 269 -22.81 -2.80 -11.52
CA SER A 269 -23.65 -3.25 -10.39
C SER A 269 -24.21 -4.66 -10.54
N ALA A 270 -24.31 -5.22 -11.76
CA ALA A 270 -24.59 -6.64 -11.95
C ALA A 270 -23.38 -7.54 -11.59
N ILE A 271 -22.16 -7.08 -11.87
CA ILE A 271 -20.91 -7.76 -11.53
C ILE A 271 -20.69 -7.70 -10.01
N GLU A 272 -20.86 -6.53 -9.40
CA GLU A 272 -20.85 -6.25 -7.95
C GLU A 272 -21.75 -7.24 -7.20
N ASN A 273 -23.06 -7.26 -7.53
CA ASN A 273 -24.01 -8.20 -6.92
C ASN A 273 -23.65 -9.68 -7.17
N TYR A 274 -22.97 -10.02 -8.25
CA TYR A 274 -22.52 -11.40 -8.49
C TYR A 274 -21.31 -11.77 -7.62
N VAL A 275 -20.33 -10.87 -7.50
CA VAL A 275 -19.14 -11.04 -6.67
C VAL A 275 -19.53 -11.16 -5.19
N ASP A 276 -20.44 -10.31 -4.70
CA ASP A 276 -21.00 -10.38 -3.34
C ASP A 276 -21.58 -11.77 -3.04
N ASN A 277 -22.50 -12.23 -3.90
CA ASN A 277 -23.16 -13.52 -3.71
C ASN A 277 -22.14 -14.67 -3.81
N TYR A 278 -21.18 -14.61 -4.74
CA TYR A 278 -20.14 -15.64 -4.86
C TYR A 278 -19.20 -15.63 -3.64
N TYR A 279 -18.89 -14.47 -3.05
CA TYR A 279 -18.17 -14.36 -1.77
C TYR A 279 -18.96 -15.03 -0.64
N TYR A 280 -20.25 -14.74 -0.51
CA TYR A 280 -21.09 -15.29 0.55
C TYR A 280 -21.43 -16.77 0.41
N GLU A 281 -21.51 -17.31 -0.81
CA GLU A 281 -21.81 -18.72 -1.07
C GLU A 281 -20.55 -19.60 -1.13
N ASN A 282 -19.45 -19.08 -1.69
CA ASN A 282 -18.25 -19.86 -2.02
C ASN A 282 -16.95 -19.38 -1.32
N GLY A 283 -17.01 -18.32 -0.51
CA GLY A 283 -15.87 -17.87 0.32
C GLY A 283 -14.73 -17.19 -0.44
N LEU A 284 -15.06 -16.45 -1.52
CA LEU A 284 -14.14 -15.84 -2.49
C LEU A 284 -12.88 -15.21 -1.86
N THR A 285 -11.74 -15.31 -2.55
CA THR A 285 -10.46 -14.71 -2.11
C THR A 285 -9.86 -13.79 -3.17
N PHE A 286 -9.86 -14.20 -4.44
CA PHE A 286 -9.32 -13.43 -5.56
C PHE A 286 -10.36 -13.24 -6.67
N LEU A 287 -10.48 -12.02 -7.19
CA LEU A 287 -11.27 -11.70 -8.38
C LEU A 287 -10.34 -11.25 -9.50
N LEU A 288 -10.42 -11.90 -10.66
CA LEU A 288 -9.72 -11.49 -11.87
C LEU A 288 -10.74 -11.08 -12.94
N LEU A 289 -10.68 -9.81 -13.34
CA LEU A 289 -11.47 -9.23 -14.43
C LEU A 289 -10.71 -9.40 -15.75
N VAL A 290 -11.33 -9.94 -16.80
CA VAL A 290 -10.64 -10.16 -18.09
C VAL A 290 -11.33 -9.40 -19.22
N GLY A 291 -10.69 -8.29 -19.60
CA GLY A 291 -11.13 -7.38 -20.65
C GLY A 291 -10.95 -5.91 -20.26
N ASP A 292 -10.98 -5.05 -21.27
CA ASP A 292 -10.97 -3.58 -21.14
C ASP A 292 -12.26 -3.07 -20.46
N ALA A 293 -12.34 -1.77 -20.12
CA ALA A 293 -13.55 -1.14 -19.56
C ALA A 293 -14.79 -1.32 -20.46
N ALA A 294 -14.57 -1.43 -21.77
CA ALA A 294 -15.61 -1.66 -22.78
C ALA A 294 -16.15 -3.10 -22.80
N GLN A 295 -15.43 -4.07 -22.23
CA GLN A 295 -15.87 -5.47 -22.11
C GLN A 295 -16.30 -5.83 -20.69
N ILE A 296 -15.53 -5.39 -19.69
CA ILE A 296 -15.80 -5.59 -18.26
C ILE A 296 -15.88 -4.21 -17.59
N PRO A 297 -17.10 -3.66 -17.42
CA PRO A 297 -17.31 -2.38 -16.76
C PRO A 297 -16.68 -2.32 -15.35
N SER A 298 -16.40 -1.10 -14.90
CA SER A 298 -15.92 -0.82 -13.54
C SER A 298 -16.99 -0.07 -12.74
N PRO A 299 -17.04 -0.19 -11.40
CA PRO A 299 -17.75 0.75 -10.53
C PRO A 299 -17.19 2.15 -10.76
N SER A 300 -17.99 3.20 -10.50
CA SER A 300 -17.52 4.57 -10.65
C SER A 300 -17.78 5.42 -9.42
N ILE A 301 -16.69 5.93 -8.85
CA ILE A 301 -16.70 6.88 -7.76
C ILE A 301 -16.26 8.24 -8.34
N SER A 302 -17.06 9.28 -8.12
CA SER A 302 -16.83 10.65 -8.62
C SER A 302 -16.58 10.81 -10.14
N GLY A 303 -16.84 9.77 -10.94
CA GLY A 303 -16.63 9.75 -12.41
C GLY A 303 -15.40 8.98 -12.89
N SER A 304 -14.54 8.51 -11.99
CA SER A 304 -13.39 7.64 -12.31
C SER A 304 -13.72 6.16 -12.04
N ALA A 305 -13.01 5.24 -12.68
CA ALA A 305 -13.14 3.79 -12.43
C ALA A 305 -12.58 3.38 -11.05
N SER A 306 -13.15 2.32 -10.49
CA SER A 306 -12.80 1.79 -9.15
C SER A 306 -13.02 0.27 -9.12
N ASP A 307 -12.15 -0.49 -9.77
CA ASP A 307 -12.17 -1.95 -9.65
C ASP A 307 -11.97 -2.47 -8.21
N PRO A 308 -11.20 -1.80 -7.32
CA PRO A 308 -11.15 -2.16 -5.89
C PRO A 308 -12.52 -2.20 -5.20
N SER A 309 -13.51 -1.44 -5.70
CA SER A 309 -14.88 -1.48 -5.14
C SER A 309 -15.58 -2.84 -5.30
N TYR A 310 -15.17 -3.70 -6.25
CA TYR A 310 -15.65 -5.09 -6.27
C TYR A 310 -15.09 -5.95 -5.12
N GLY A 311 -14.12 -5.42 -4.36
CA GLY A 311 -13.53 -6.07 -3.20
C GLY A 311 -14.10 -5.62 -1.85
N PHE A 312 -14.89 -4.55 -1.79
CA PHE A 312 -15.46 -4.00 -0.55
C PHE A 312 -16.90 -4.52 -0.37
N ILE A 313 -17.10 -5.57 0.44
CA ILE A 313 -18.33 -6.41 0.42
C ILE A 313 -19.04 -6.43 1.79
N GLU A 314 -18.30 -6.33 2.89
CA GLU A 314 -18.87 -6.31 4.25
C GLU A 314 -18.68 -4.93 4.88
N GLY A 315 -19.79 -4.30 5.29
CA GLY A 315 -19.75 -2.98 5.94
C GLY A 315 -19.92 -1.80 4.99
N ASN A 316 -19.32 -0.66 5.35
CA ASN A 316 -19.32 0.58 4.56
C ASN A 316 -17.97 1.30 4.74
N ASP A 317 -16.92 0.70 4.20
CA ASP A 317 -15.56 1.24 4.22
C ASP A 317 -14.79 0.88 2.93
N SER A 318 -13.46 0.75 2.97
CA SER A 318 -12.62 0.43 1.81
C SER A 318 -11.46 -0.50 2.20
N TYR A 319 -11.76 -1.48 3.04
CA TYR A 319 -10.91 -2.63 3.32
C TYR A 319 -11.47 -3.83 2.53
N ALA A 320 -10.60 -4.58 1.85
CA ALA A 320 -11.05 -5.55 0.85
C ALA A 320 -11.30 -6.97 1.42
N GLU A 321 -12.52 -7.47 1.29
CA GLU A 321 -12.93 -8.88 1.47
C GLU A 321 -12.38 -9.82 0.40
N VAL A 322 -12.18 -9.26 -0.81
CA VAL A 322 -11.71 -9.95 -2.01
C VAL A 322 -10.64 -9.12 -2.70
N ILE A 323 -9.53 -9.75 -3.04
CA ILE A 323 -8.39 -9.14 -3.73
C ILE A 323 -8.71 -9.06 -5.23
N VAL A 324 -8.79 -7.84 -5.79
CA VAL A 324 -9.19 -7.60 -7.19
C VAL A 324 -7.98 -7.26 -8.07
N GLY A 325 -7.90 -7.88 -9.25
CA GLY A 325 -6.98 -7.53 -10.34
C GLY A 325 -7.65 -7.60 -11.71
N ARG A 326 -7.02 -6.99 -12.72
CA ARG A 326 -7.52 -6.96 -14.11
C ARG A 326 -6.46 -7.38 -15.12
N PHE A 327 -6.79 -8.36 -15.95
CA PHE A 327 -6.14 -8.58 -17.25
C PHE A 327 -6.83 -7.70 -18.29
N SER A 328 -6.28 -6.51 -18.55
CA SER A 328 -6.97 -5.52 -19.40
C SER A 328 -6.54 -5.65 -20.85
N GLY A 329 -7.51 -5.82 -21.74
CA GLY A 329 -7.25 -6.01 -23.15
C GLY A 329 -8.52 -5.94 -23.99
N SER A 330 -8.42 -5.25 -25.12
CA SER A 330 -9.48 -5.10 -26.11
C SER A 330 -9.33 -6.06 -27.31
N THR A 331 -8.33 -6.95 -27.30
CA THR A 331 -8.13 -8.03 -28.29
C THR A 331 -7.65 -9.34 -27.63
N PRO A 332 -7.87 -10.51 -28.26
CA PRO A 332 -7.38 -11.80 -27.74
C PRO A 332 -5.86 -11.83 -27.53
N ALA A 333 -5.08 -11.21 -28.41
CA ALA A 333 -3.62 -11.15 -28.30
C ALA A 333 -3.15 -10.42 -27.03
N HIS A 334 -3.88 -9.39 -26.59
CA HIS A 334 -3.57 -8.66 -25.35
C HIS A 334 -3.76 -9.57 -24.12
N ILE A 335 -4.78 -10.44 -24.14
CA ILE A 335 -5.04 -11.39 -23.05
C ILE A 335 -4.06 -12.57 -23.10
N ALA A 336 -3.75 -13.08 -24.29
CA ALA A 336 -2.81 -14.17 -24.47
C ALA A 336 -1.42 -13.86 -23.88
N THR A 337 -0.86 -12.67 -24.13
CA THR A 337 0.45 -12.29 -23.54
C THR A 337 0.40 -12.07 -22.02
N GLN A 338 -0.75 -11.69 -21.46
CA GLN A 338 -0.95 -11.60 -19.99
C GLN A 338 -1.05 -13.00 -19.36
N VAL A 339 -1.75 -13.93 -20.01
CA VAL A 339 -1.82 -15.35 -19.59
C VAL A 339 -0.46 -16.03 -19.67
N GLU A 340 0.26 -15.84 -20.78
CA GLU A 340 1.57 -16.42 -21.05
C GLU A 340 2.58 -15.99 -19.98
N ARG A 341 2.78 -14.67 -19.79
CA ARG A 341 3.72 -14.15 -18.78
C ARG A 341 3.40 -14.66 -17.37
N SER A 342 2.13 -14.70 -16.97
CA SER A 342 1.74 -15.18 -15.65
C SER A 342 1.91 -16.68 -15.44
N ILE A 343 1.82 -17.49 -16.50
CA ILE A 343 2.13 -18.93 -16.42
C ILE A 343 3.64 -19.14 -16.38
N GLU A 344 4.41 -18.49 -17.25
CA GLU A 344 5.86 -18.68 -17.32
C GLU A 344 6.56 -18.22 -16.04
N TYR A 345 6.21 -17.05 -15.51
CA TYR A 345 6.77 -16.51 -14.26
C TYR A 345 6.48 -17.43 -13.05
N GLU A 346 5.30 -18.06 -13.01
CA GLU A 346 4.89 -18.93 -11.89
C GLU A 346 5.32 -20.41 -12.04
N GLN A 347 5.48 -20.92 -13.26
CA GLN A 347 5.77 -22.33 -13.55
C GLN A 347 7.25 -22.57 -13.89
N SER A 348 7.92 -21.59 -14.50
CA SER A 348 9.22 -21.71 -15.15
C SER A 348 10.21 -20.60 -14.78
N PRO A 349 10.40 -20.23 -13.49
CA PRO A 349 11.29 -19.14 -13.10
C PRO A 349 12.74 -19.39 -13.58
N GLN A 350 13.42 -18.32 -14.02
CA GLN A 350 14.71 -18.41 -14.68
C GLN A 350 15.82 -18.81 -13.68
N SER A 351 16.26 -20.06 -13.74
CA SER A 351 17.18 -20.65 -12.75
C SER A 351 18.55 -19.95 -12.70
N GLY A 352 18.75 -19.09 -11.69
CA GLY A 352 20.00 -18.36 -11.50
C GLY A 352 20.15 -17.18 -12.45
N ALA A 353 19.07 -16.42 -12.65
CA ALA A 353 19.06 -15.20 -13.42
C ALA A 353 19.09 -13.98 -12.48
N ASP A 354 20.19 -13.23 -12.52
CA ASP A 354 20.52 -12.16 -11.56
C ASP A 354 19.50 -11.00 -11.50
N TRP A 355 18.63 -10.87 -12.51
CA TRP A 355 17.61 -9.80 -12.56
C TRP A 355 16.51 -9.91 -11.50
N TYR A 356 16.32 -11.09 -10.89
CA TYR A 356 15.38 -11.25 -9.79
C TYR A 356 15.79 -10.42 -8.56
N ASP A 357 17.09 -10.20 -8.37
CA ASP A 357 17.69 -9.53 -7.21
C ASP A 357 18.01 -8.04 -7.48
N ASN A 358 17.60 -7.53 -8.66
CA ASN A 358 17.72 -6.13 -9.07
C ASN A 358 16.42 -5.34 -8.79
N ALA A 359 16.53 -4.21 -8.09
CA ALA A 359 15.46 -3.21 -7.96
C ALA A 359 15.80 -1.90 -8.70
N LEU A 360 14.77 -1.12 -9.05
CA LEU A 360 14.90 0.17 -9.75
C LEU A 360 14.06 1.25 -9.07
N GLY A 361 14.68 2.38 -8.74
CA GLY A 361 14.03 3.58 -8.23
C GLY A 361 13.94 4.67 -9.29
N ILE A 362 12.74 5.18 -9.54
CA ILE A 362 12.52 6.29 -10.48
C ILE A 362 11.71 7.37 -9.76
N ALA A 363 12.25 8.59 -9.68
CA ALA A 363 11.65 9.63 -8.84
C ALA A 363 11.72 11.04 -9.43
N SER A 364 10.76 11.87 -9.03
CA SER A 364 10.91 13.32 -9.06
C SER A 364 11.83 13.80 -7.93
N ASN A 365 12.29 15.05 -7.99
CA ASN A 365 12.96 15.72 -6.88
C ASN A 365 12.03 16.72 -6.15
N GLN A 366 10.71 16.46 -6.19
CA GLN A 366 9.68 17.33 -5.59
C GLN A 366 9.08 16.71 -4.33
N GLY A 367 8.48 17.56 -3.50
CA GLY A 367 7.90 17.19 -2.20
C GLY A 367 7.60 18.42 -1.37
N PRO A 368 7.38 18.29 -0.04
CA PRO A 368 7.56 17.08 0.77
C PRO A 368 6.36 16.12 0.76
N GLY A 369 6.61 14.83 1.04
CA GLY A 369 5.61 13.75 1.14
C GLY A 369 5.78 12.88 2.41
N PHE A 370 5.86 11.55 2.29
CA PHE A 370 6.17 10.64 3.42
C PHE A 370 7.45 11.07 4.12
N GLY A 371 7.50 11.00 5.46
CA GLY A 371 8.66 11.47 6.23
C GLY A 371 8.98 12.95 5.99
N GLY A 372 8.07 13.70 5.34
CA GLY A 372 8.32 14.98 4.68
C GLY A 372 9.58 15.01 3.81
N TYR A 373 9.92 13.91 3.14
CA TYR A 373 10.99 13.77 2.15
C TYR A 373 10.54 14.29 0.78
N THR A 374 11.48 14.60 -0.12
CA THR A 374 11.18 14.61 -1.56
C THR A 374 10.98 13.19 -2.10
N ASP A 375 10.41 13.05 -3.31
CA ASP A 375 10.11 11.74 -3.89
C ASP A 375 11.38 10.87 -4.10
N ASP A 376 12.53 11.49 -4.38
CA ASP A 376 13.85 10.84 -4.50
C ASP A 376 14.44 10.45 -3.13
N GLU A 377 14.46 11.37 -2.16
CA GLU A 377 14.81 11.08 -0.76
C GLU A 377 13.98 9.91 -0.16
N PHE A 378 12.71 9.78 -0.56
CA PHE A 378 11.84 8.67 -0.16
C PHE A 378 12.21 7.33 -0.83
N ASN A 379 12.67 7.34 -2.08
CA ASN A 379 13.12 6.13 -2.76
C ASN A 379 14.45 5.63 -2.17
N ASP A 380 15.39 6.54 -1.86
CA ASP A 380 16.61 6.23 -1.12
C ASP A 380 16.31 5.67 0.28
N PHE A 381 15.40 6.30 1.03
CA PHE A 381 14.94 5.78 2.33
C PHE A 381 14.36 4.36 2.23
N MET A 382 13.58 4.07 1.18
CA MET A 382 12.97 2.76 0.94
C MET A 382 14.02 1.71 0.52
N TRP A 383 15.06 2.11 -0.21
CA TRP A 383 16.22 1.26 -0.47
C TRP A 383 17.01 0.96 0.82
N ASP A 384 17.46 1.99 1.53
CA ASP A 384 18.33 1.89 2.71
C ASP A 384 17.68 1.21 3.92
N THR A 385 16.35 1.31 4.08
CA THR A 385 15.65 0.79 5.28
C THR A 385 14.78 -0.44 5.05
N VAL A 386 14.52 -0.83 3.80
CA VAL A 386 13.62 -1.95 3.48
C VAL A 386 14.24 -2.94 2.49
N LEU A 387 14.60 -2.49 1.29
CA LEU A 387 14.99 -3.39 0.20
C LEU A 387 16.39 -3.99 0.38
N SER A 388 17.38 -3.16 0.69
CA SER A 388 18.79 -3.57 0.88
C SER A 388 19.03 -4.50 2.08
N GLY A 389 18.05 -4.61 2.99
CA GLY A 389 18.07 -5.55 4.11
C GLY A 389 17.60 -6.96 3.78
N PHE A 390 17.10 -7.20 2.55
CA PHE A 390 16.47 -8.44 2.12
C PHE A 390 17.35 -9.20 1.09
N THR A 391 16.78 -9.66 -0.03
CA THR A 391 17.47 -10.39 -1.10
C THR A 391 17.85 -9.51 -2.30
N TYR A 392 17.65 -8.20 -2.23
CA TYR A 392 18.03 -7.29 -3.31
C TYR A 392 19.52 -6.92 -3.21
N ASP A 393 20.33 -7.51 -4.08
CA ASP A 393 21.78 -7.29 -4.13
C ASP A 393 22.17 -6.00 -4.90
N ASN A 394 21.26 -5.44 -5.70
CA ASN A 394 21.55 -4.27 -6.56
C ASN A 394 20.35 -3.33 -6.74
N TYR A 395 20.65 -2.04 -6.87
CA TYR A 395 19.71 -0.93 -7.05
C TYR A 395 20.26 0.09 -8.06
N GLU A 396 19.42 0.53 -9.00
CA GLU A 396 19.73 1.66 -9.88
C GLU A 396 18.79 2.84 -9.56
N ASP A 397 19.36 4.02 -9.30
CA ASP A 397 18.62 5.28 -9.13
C ASP A 397 18.51 6.03 -10.47
N ILE A 398 17.30 6.49 -10.79
CA ILE A 398 17.05 7.34 -11.96
C ILE A 398 16.13 8.49 -11.55
N TYR A 399 16.69 9.46 -10.83
CA TYR A 399 15.97 10.61 -10.27
C TYR A 399 16.19 11.89 -11.09
N ASP A 400 15.21 12.79 -11.09
CA ASP A 400 15.38 14.15 -11.66
C ASP A 400 16.56 14.90 -11.02
N GLY A 401 16.74 14.77 -9.69
CA GLY A 401 17.82 15.43 -8.95
C GLY A 401 19.22 14.99 -9.37
N SER A 402 19.38 13.70 -9.73
CA SER A 402 20.61 13.11 -10.28
C SER A 402 20.80 13.37 -11.79
N GLY A 403 19.82 13.98 -12.45
CA GLY A 403 19.83 14.19 -13.91
C GLY A 403 19.46 12.95 -14.72
N GLY A 404 18.55 12.11 -14.18
CA GLY A 404 18.02 10.92 -14.81
C GLY A 404 17.43 11.16 -16.21
N THR A 405 17.39 10.11 -17.02
CA THR A 405 16.91 10.18 -18.40
C THR A 405 16.08 8.97 -18.83
N LEU A 406 15.23 9.20 -19.83
CA LEU A 406 14.52 8.14 -20.57
C LEU A 406 15.46 7.04 -21.09
N SER A 407 16.70 7.40 -21.47
CA SER A 407 17.70 6.45 -21.95
C SER A 407 18.14 5.50 -20.84
N GLN A 408 18.44 6.02 -19.64
CA GLN A 408 18.77 5.17 -18.49
C GLN A 408 17.60 4.24 -18.15
N GLY A 409 16.37 4.77 -18.05
CA GLY A 409 15.20 3.96 -17.72
C GLY A 409 14.97 2.80 -18.69
N ILE A 410 14.98 3.07 -20.01
CA ILE A 410 14.85 2.02 -21.03
C ILE A 410 15.98 1.00 -20.93
N ASN A 411 17.23 1.42 -20.68
CA ASN A 411 18.35 0.50 -20.53
C ASN A 411 18.24 -0.36 -19.26
N ALA A 412 17.91 0.22 -18.10
CA ALA A 412 17.72 -0.50 -16.84
C ALA A 412 16.62 -1.57 -16.95
N ILE A 413 15.46 -1.20 -17.51
CA ILE A 413 14.35 -2.12 -17.75
C ILE A 413 14.77 -3.25 -18.72
N ASN A 414 15.41 -2.91 -19.85
CA ASN A 414 15.88 -3.89 -20.83
C ASN A 414 17.02 -4.81 -20.32
N ASN A 415 17.80 -4.36 -19.33
CA ASN A 415 18.83 -5.18 -18.67
C ASN A 415 18.24 -6.16 -17.65
N GLY A 416 17.00 -5.94 -17.19
CA GLY A 416 16.26 -6.81 -16.29
C GLY A 416 16.28 -6.33 -14.83
N VAL A 417 15.09 -6.04 -14.31
CA VAL A 417 14.80 -5.69 -12.91
C VAL A 417 13.51 -6.39 -12.47
N SER A 418 13.37 -6.76 -11.19
CA SER A 418 12.19 -7.49 -10.70
C SER A 418 11.16 -6.60 -9.99
N LEU A 419 11.59 -5.42 -9.54
CA LEU A 419 10.77 -4.43 -8.86
C LEU A 419 11.11 -3.04 -9.38
N ILE A 420 10.09 -2.28 -9.77
CA ILE A 420 10.21 -0.84 -10.04
C ILE A 420 9.33 -0.09 -9.04
N ASN A 421 9.96 0.77 -8.24
CA ASN A 421 9.26 1.80 -7.49
C ASN A 421 9.34 3.12 -8.28
N TYR A 422 8.17 3.66 -8.63
CA TYR A 422 8.05 5.01 -9.18
C TYR A 422 7.35 5.94 -8.18
N THR A 423 7.88 7.15 -8.00
CA THR A 423 7.26 8.20 -7.17
C THR A 423 7.42 9.56 -7.85
N GLY A 424 6.33 10.15 -8.35
CA GLY A 424 6.43 11.42 -9.09
C GLY A 424 5.13 11.87 -9.75
N HIS A 425 5.26 12.62 -10.85
CA HIS A 425 4.14 12.99 -11.72
C HIS A 425 3.83 11.87 -12.70
N GLY A 426 2.55 11.61 -12.91
CA GLY A 426 2.06 10.67 -13.91
C GLY A 426 1.12 11.34 -14.89
N SER A 427 0.87 10.67 -16.01
CA SER A 427 -0.27 10.96 -16.88
C SER A 427 -0.91 9.65 -17.33
N ILE A 428 -2.10 9.73 -17.92
CA ILE A 428 -2.80 8.60 -18.53
C ILE A 428 -1.95 7.78 -19.52
N SER A 429 -0.86 8.33 -20.06
CA SER A 429 0.02 7.64 -21.01
C SER A 429 1.52 7.76 -20.71
N SER A 430 1.93 8.22 -19.52
CA SER A 430 3.35 8.37 -19.19
C SER A 430 3.69 8.47 -17.70
N TRP A 431 4.95 8.19 -17.37
CA TRP A 431 5.66 8.84 -16.27
C TRP A 431 6.20 10.22 -16.69
N GLY A 432 6.43 11.11 -15.73
CA GLY A 432 6.87 12.50 -15.98
C GLY A 432 8.31 12.83 -15.55
N ASN A 433 8.91 12.02 -14.66
CA ASN A 433 10.14 12.34 -13.94
C ASN A 433 11.16 11.20 -14.01
N GLY A 434 12.45 11.53 -13.87
CA GLY A 434 13.56 10.57 -13.82
C GLY A 434 13.74 9.81 -15.12
N ALA A 435 12.97 8.74 -15.30
CA ALA A 435 12.76 8.05 -16.56
C ALA A 435 11.34 8.36 -17.10
N PRO A 436 11.14 9.45 -17.85
CA PRO A 436 9.83 9.85 -18.39
C PRO A 436 9.40 8.97 -19.58
N LEU A 437 9.09 7.70 -19.31
CA LEU A 437 8.56 6.75 -20.29
C LEU A 437 7.11 7.12 -20.66
N SER A 438 6.80 7.07 -21.95
CA SER A 438 5.43 7.02 -22.47
C SER A 438 5.00 5.59 -22.83
N THR A 439 3.71 5.35 -23.06
CA THR A 439 3.21 4.08 -23.64
C THR A 439 3.97 3.68 -24.90
N SER A 440 4.38 4.65 -25.75
CA SER A 440 5.18 4.36 -26.95
C SER A 440 6.59 3.84 -26.65
N ASN A 441 7.16 4.18 -25.48
CA ASN A 441 8.44 3.65 -25.01
C ASN A 441 8.27 2.27 -24.39
N VAL A 442 7.21 2.05 -23.61
CA VAL A 442 6.85 0.73 -23.03
C VAL A 442 6.61 -0.30 -24.14
N ASN A 443 5.82 0.06 -25.16
CA ASN A 443 5.60 -0.73 -26.39
C ASN A 443 6.85 -0.80 -27.32
N SER A 444 8.00 -0.28 -26.88
CA SER A 444 9.31 -0.40 -27.56
C SER A 444 10.39 -1.04 -26.66
N LEU A 445 10.02 -1.58 -25.50
CA LEU A 445 10.94 -2.32 -24.62
C LEU A 445 11.29 -3.68 -25.23
N THR A 446 12.48 -4.18 -24.87
CA THR A 446 13.02 -5.47 -25.26
C THR A 446 13.49 -6.26 -24.04
N ASN A 447 12.77 -6.12 -22.92
CA ASN A 447 13.01 -6.84 -21.67
C ASN A 447 12.34 -8.23 -21.74
N ASP A 448 12.67 -8.99 -22.78
CA ASP A 448 11.98 -10.20 -23.21
C ASP A 448 11.92 -11.24 -22.06
N ASN A 449 10.73 -11.43 -21.48
CA ASN A 449 10.49 -12.24 -20.29
C ASN A 449 11.29 -11.83 -19.01
N LEU A 450 11.80 -10.59 -18.95
CA LEU A 450 12.46 -9.97 -17.78
C LEU A 450 11.51 -8.95 -17.11
N LEU A 451 10.46 -9.44 -16.46
CA LEU A 451 9.22 -8.69 -16.21
C LEU A 451 9.08 -8.20 -14.76
N PRO A 452 9.37 -6.92 -14.44
CA PRO A 452 9.19 -6.37 -13.10
C PRO A 452 7.73 -6.32 -12.64
N PHE A 453 7.54 -6.36 -11.32
CA PHE A 453 6.36 -5.77 -10.68
C PHE A 453 6.57 -4.25 -10.56
N VAL A 454 5.60 -3.46 -11.02
CA VAL A 454 5.69 -2.00 -11.08
C VAL A 454 4.71 -1.36 -10.09
N ILE A 455 5.23 -0.63 -9.11
CA ILE A 455 4.43 0.19 -8.18
C ILE A 455 4.58 1.65 -8.62
N THR A 456 3.47 2.33 -8.92
CA THR A 456 3.49 3.76 -9.28
C THR A 456 2.67 4.60 -8.32
N VAL A 457 3.38 5.45 -7.57
CA VAL A 457 2.81 6.64 -6.94
C VAL A 457 2.86 7.77 -7.97
N GLY A 458 1.72 8.09 -8.55
CA GLY A 458 1.61 9.07 -9.63
C GLY A 458 0.21 9.16 -10.25
N CYS A 459 -0.08 10.32 -10.84
CA CYS A 459 -1.40 10.65 -11.36
C CYS A 459 -1.82 9.80 -12.58
N ASN A 460 -3.04 9.26 -12.56
CA ASN A 460 -3.82 8.79 -13.71
C ASN A 460 -3.20 7.69 -14.59
N VAL A 461 -2.04 7.12 -14.24
CA VAL A 461 -1.37 6.07 -15.02
C VAL A 461 -2.22 4.82 -15.24
N GLY A 462 -3.19 4.57 -14.36
CA GLY A 462 -4.15 3.48 -14.44
C GLY A 462 -5.54 3.92 -14.93
N GLU A 463 -5.73 5.11 -15.50
CA GLU A 463 -7.04 5.62 -15.96
C GLU A 463 -7.53 4.91 -17.25
N PHE A 464 -7.81 3.61 -17.16
CA PHE A 464 -8.20 2.76 -18.29
C PHE A 464 -9.58 3.12 -18.89
N ASN A 465 -10.44 3.83 -18.15
CA ASN A 465 -11.82 4.08 -18.55
C ASN A 465 -12.06 5.32 -19.45
N SER A 466 -11.01 6.03 -19.87
CA SER A 466 -11.12 7.23 -20.71
C SER A 466 -10.21 7.23 -21.96
N THR A 467 -9.46 6.14 -22.17
CA THR A 467 -8.54 5.91 -23.30
C THR A 467 -8.81 4.54 -23.95
N ASN A 468 -8.03 4.18 -24.99
CA ASN A 468 -7.96 2.82 -25.54
C ASN A 468 -6.80 2.02 -24.88
N GLU A 469 -5.83 2.73 -24.32
CA GLU A 469 -4.68 2.17 -23.61
C GLU A 469 -4.16 3.25 -22.66
N CYS A 470 -4.20 2.98 -21.35
CA CYS A 470 -3.51 3.80 -20.36
C CYS A 470 -2.07 3.32 -20.16
N PHE A 471 -1.29 4.04 -19.36
CA PHE A 471 0.11 3.73 -19.14
C PHE A 471 0.29 2.32 -18.55
N ALA A 472 -0.49 1.97 -17.52
CA ALA A 472 -0.44 0.64 -16.90
C ALA A 472 -0.82 -0.48 -17.87
N GLU A 473 -1.80 -0.25 -18.74
CA GLU A 473 -2.20 -1.24 -19.74
C GLU A 473 -1.11 -1.53 -20.76
N ALA A 474 -0.34 -0.53 -21.21
CA ALA A 474 0.78 -0.75 -22.12
C ALA A 474 1.84 -1.70 -21.50
N TRP A 475 2.11 -1.60 -20.18
CA TRP A 475 3.05 -2.50 -19.51
C TRP A 475 2.61 -3.97 -19.51
N LEU A 476 1.30 -4.24 -19.51
CA LEU A 476 0.74 -5.60 -19.54
C LEU A 476 0.46 -6.09 -20.97
N ARG A 477 0.33 -5.19 -21.95
CA ARG A 477 0.03 -5.51 -23.36
C ARG A 477 1.28 -5.59 -24.26
N ALA A 478 2.41 -5.03 -23.83
CA ALA A 478 3.65 -4.97 -24.62
C ALA A 478 4.24 -6.36 -24.94
N THR A 479 4.73 -6.52 -26.17
CA THR A 479 5.49 -7.69 -26.65
C THR A 479 6.61 -7.27 -27.59
N ASN A 480 7.65 -8.09 -27.71
CA ASN A 480 8.76 -7.93 -28.65
C ASN A 480 8.97 -9.22 -29.44
N ASN A 481 8.80 -9.17 -30.77
CA ASN A 481 8.85 -10.33 -31.69
C ASN A 481 7.91 -11.52 -31.37
N GLY A 482 7.02 -11.38 -30.38
CA GLY A 482 6.12 -12.43 -29.89
C GLY A 482 6.29 -12.68 -28.39
N GLU A 483 7.48 -12.45 -27.84
CA GLU A 483 7.78 -12.62 -26.41
C GLU A 483 7.12 -11.49 -25.57
N PRO A 484 6.62 -11.78 -24.36
CA PRO A 484 6.18 -10.77 -23.41
C PRO A 484 7.27 -9.75 -23.04
N THR A 485 6.93 -8.45 -23.06
CA THR A 485 7.75 -7.35 -22.53
C THR A 485 6.91 -6.43 -21.64
N GLY A 486 7.52 -5.43 -21.01
CA GLY A 486 6.87 -4.60 -20.00
C GLY A 486 6.93 -5.23 -18.61
N ALA A 487 5.79 -5.47 -17.96
CA ALA A 487 5.70 -5.86 -16.55
C ALA A 487 5.01 -7.22 -16.36
N ILE A 488 5.20 -7.84 -15.18
CA ILE A 488 4.37 -8.98 -14.73
C ILE A 488 3.05 -8.46 -14.14
N ALA A 489 3.08 -7.30 -13.49
CA ALA A 489 1.93 -6.57 -12.98
C ALA A 489 2.28 -5.09 -12.77
N HIS A 490 1.28 -4.20 -12.80
CA HIS A 490 1.42 -2.77 -12.53
C HIS A 490 0.30 -2.29 -11.60
N TYR A 491 0.65 -1.70 -10.47
CA TYR A 491 -0.29 -1.04 -9.56
C TYR A 491 -0.30 0.48 -9.81
N GLY A 492 -1.41 1.00 -10.38
CA GLY A 492 -1.52 2.39 -10.85
C GLY A 492 -2.89 3.01 -10.61
N SER A 493 -2.93 4.33 -10.34
CA SER A 493 -4.17 5.03 -9.97
C SER A 493 -5.01 5.48 -11.17
N THR A 494 -6.34 5.38 -11.05
CA THR A 494 -7.32 5.94 -11.99
C THR A 494 -7.56 7.46 -11.78
N ILE A 495 -6.91 8.08 -10.79
CA ILE A 495 -7.03 9.53 -10.49
C ILE A 495 -5.67 10.22 -10.30
N SER A 496 -5.71 11.55 -10.17
CA SER A 496 -4.57 12.34 -9.71
C SER A 496 -4.41 12.21 -8.19
N GLN A 497 -3.45 11.38 -7.77
CA GLN A 497 -3.19 11.07 -6.36
C GLN A 497 -2.75 12.28 -5.54
N SER A 498 -2.80 12.14 -4.22
CA SER A 498 -2.18 13.04 -3.23
C SER A 498 -0.66 12.83 -3.07
N TRP A 499 0.03 13.75 -2.38
CA TRP A 499 1.49 13.67 -2.23
C TRP A 499 1.93 12.58 -1.25
N GLU A 500 1.59 12.72 0.03
CA GLU A 500 2.03 11.82 1.12
C GLU A 500 1.27 10.48 1.19
N PRO A 501 -0.07 10.42 1.14
CA PRO A 501 -0.79 9.16 1.37
C PRO A 501 -0.34 7.97 0.51
N PRO A 502 -0.23 8.05 -0.83
CA PRO A 502 0.18 6.90 -1.64
C PRO A 502 1.63 6.46 -1.38
N MET A 503 2.50 7.33 -0.85
CA MET A 503 3.85 6.95 -0.41
C MET A 503 3.81 6.05 0.83
N HIS A 504 2.85 6.23 1.76
CA HIS A 504 2.62 5.25 2.84
C HIS A 504 2.18 3.91 2.28
N GLY A 505 1.35 3.90 1.23
CA GLY A 505 0.94 2.68 0.53
C GLY A 505 2.12 1.94 -0.10
N GLN A 506 2.96 2.66 -0.86
CA GLN A 506 4.18 2.14 -1.48
C GLN A 506 5.18 1.62 -0.43
N TYR A 507 5.38 2.36 0.66
CA TYR A 507 6.23 1.92 1.79
C TYR A 507 5.71 0.62 2.42
N GLY A 508 4.40 0.54 2.69
CA GLY A 508 3.75 -0.68 3.16
C GLY A 508 4.03 -1.87 2.22
N MET A 509 3.73 -1.73 0.93
CA MET A 509 3.97 -2.79 -0.07
C MET A 509 5.41 -3.33 -0.04
N ASN A 510 6.40 -2.44 0.10
CA ASN A 510 7.81 -2.83 0.14
C ASN A 510 8.21 -3.50 1.48
N LEU A 511 7.69 -3.03 2.62
CA LEU A 511 7.87 -3.70 3.93
C LEU A 511 7.32 -5.13 3.92
N ILE A 512 6.21 -5.33 3.20
CA ILE A 512 5.50 -6.61 3.11
C ILE A 512 6.21 -7.56 2.14
N LEU A 513 6.62 -7.05 0.97
CA LEU A 513 7.35 -7.81 -0.06
C LEU A 513 8.68 -8.37 0.47
N THR A 514 9.34 -7.65 1.37
CA THR A 514 10.61 -8.03 2.01
C THR A 514 10.45 -8.81 3.33
N GLU A 515 9.23 -9.18 3.73
CA GLU A 515 8.92 -9.84 5.02
C GLU A 515 9.35 -9.01 6.27
N SER A 516 9.81 -7.77 6.07
CA SER A 516 10.27 -6.82 7.09
C SER A 516 9.14 -6.37 8.02
N TYR A 517 7.89 -6.42 7.54
CA TYR A 517 6.71 -6.27 8.38
C TYR A 517 6.53 -7.54 9.23
N GLU A 518 7.08 -7.50 10.45
CA GLU A 518 6.79 -8.43 11.55
C GLU A 518 6.98 -9.96 11.29
N ASN A 519 7.74 -10.33 10.26
CA ASN A 519 7.82 -11.70 9.71
C ASN A 519 6.48 -12.23 9.18
N GLN A 520 5.59 -11.36 8.74
CA GLN A 520 4.30 -11.69 8.13
C GLN A 520 4.49 -11.86 6.61
N ILE A 521 3.75 -12.80 6.00
CA ILE A 521 4.14 -13.35 4.69
C ILE A 521 2.94 -13.50 3.75
N THR A 522 2.61 -12.46 2.98
CA THR A 522 1.84 -12.64 1.73
C THR A 522 2.77 -13.08 0.60
N ARG A 523 2.24 -13.78 -0.41
CA ARG A 523 2.99 -14.28 -1.58
C ARG A 523 2.22 -14.06 -2.90
N SER A 524 1.26 -13.14 -2.92
CA SER A 524 0.56 -12.71 -4.14
C SER A 524 0.70 -11.20 -4.32
N ILE A 525 0.81 -10.73 -5.56
CA ILE A 525 0.95 -9.29 -5.85
C ILE A 525 -0.26 -8.51 -5.34
N GLY A 526 -1.47 -9.04 -5.54
CA GLY A 526 -2.69 -8.47 -4.96
C GLY A 526 -2.71 -8.47 -3.42
N GLY A 527 -2.17 -9.51 -2.76
CA GLY A 527 -2.01 -9.49 -1.31
C GLY A 527 -1.04 -8.41 -0.83
N ILE A 528 0.04 -8.14 -1.58
CA ILE A 528 1.00 -7.06 -1.30
C ILE A 528 0.33 -5.69 -1.45
N THR A 529 -0.36 -5.43 -2.56
CA THR A 529 -1.01 -4.14 -2.82
C THR A 529 -2.17 -3.87 -1.87
N THR A 530 -3.05 -4.87 -1.63
CA THR A 530 -4.16 -4.76 -0.67
C THR A 530 -3.69 -4.46 0.74
N ASN A 531 -2.67 -5.17 1.27
CA ASN A 531 -2.11 -4.84 2.59
C ASN A 531 -1.44 -3.46 2.62
N GLY A 532 -0.75 -3.05 1.55
CA GLY A 532 -0.17 -1.70 1.44
C GLY A 532 -1.24 -0.61 1.53
N CYS A 533 -2.38 -0.80 0.87
CA CYS A 533 -3.56 0.05 1.02
C CYS A 533 -4.13 0.06 2.46
N MET A 534 -4.10 -1.06 3.19
CA MET A 534 -4.52 -1.10 4.59
C MET A 534 -3.57 -0.30 5.50
N TYR A 535 -2.25 -0.43 5.30
CA TYR A 535 -1.25 0.39 5.99
C TYR A 535 -1.47 1.89 5.73
N MET A 536 -1.75 2.26 4.47
CA MET A 536 -2.09 3.62 4.08
C MET A 536 -3.41 4.12 4.69
N ASN A 537 -4.45 3.28 4.73
CA ASN A 537 -5.74 3.60 5.35
C ASN A 537 -5.58 3.87 6.85
N ASP A 538 -4.84 3.03 7.59
CA ASP A 538 -4.51 3.25 9.01
C ASP A 538 -3.76 4.59 9.19
N ALA A 539 -2.68 4.79 8.43
CA ALA A 539 -1.82 5.96 8.56
C ALA A 539 -2.53 7.29 8.26
N GLN A 540 -3.41 7.31 7.25
CA GLN A 540 -3.95 8.54 6.64
C GLN A 540 -5.48 8.68 6.71
N GLY A 541 -6.17 7.72 7.34
CA GLY A 541 -7.62 7.71 7.50
C GLY A 541 -8.34 7.92 6.17
N SER A 542 -9.27 8.89 6.13
CA SER A 542 -10.03 9.21 4.92
C SER A 542 -9.19 9.65 3.72
N SER A 543 -7.96 10.15 3.91
CA SER A 543 -7.06 10.46 2.80
C SER A 543 -6.44 9.21 2.19
N GLY A 544 -6.09 8.21 3.02
CA GLY A 544 -5.62 6.90 2.53
C GLY A 544 -6.74 6.11 1.87
N VAL A 545 -7.92 6.07 2.51
CA VAL A 545 -9.14 5.47 1.96
C VAL A 545 -9.48 6.05 0.58
N ASN A 546 -9.33 7.37 0.37
CA ASN A 546 -9.53 7.96 -0.95
C ASN A 546 -8.60 7.35 -2.01
N GLU A 547 -7.30 7.22 -1.75
CA GLU A 547 -6.36 6.63 -2.72
C GLU A 547 -6.66 5.13 -2.97
N THR A 548 -6.95 4.36 -1.91
CA THR A 548 -7.30 2.94 -1.98
C THR A 548 -8.50 2.66 -2.89
N ASN A 549 -9.45 3.60 -2.99
CA ASN A 549 -10.60 3.46 -3.88
C ASN A 549 -10.25 3.53 -5.38
N TYR A 550 -9.09 4.07 -5.77
CA TYR A 550 -8.74 4.32 -7.18
C TYR A 550 -7.45 3.60 -7.64
N TRP A 551 -6.64 3.10 -6.71
CA TRP A 551 -5.39 2.42 -7.04
C TRP A 551 -5.68 0.98 -7.50
N THR A 552 -5.52 0.75 -8.81
CA THR A 552 -5.98 -0.46 -9.51
C THR A 552 -4.81 -1.36 -9.88
N LEU A 553 -5.00 -2.68 -9.75
CA LEU A 553 -4.03 -3.70 -10.13
C LEU A 553 -4.30 -4.23 -11.54
N PHE A 554 -3.30 -4.08 -12.41
CA PHE A 554 -3.24 -4.68 -13.73
C PHE A 554 -2.25 -5.85 -13.68
N GLY A 555 -2.67 -7.06 -14.10
CA GLY A 555 -1.97 -8.33 -13.86
C GLY A 555 -2.48 -9.12 -12.65
#